data_AF-A0A6G3XDR5-F1
#
_entry.id   AF-A0A6G3XDR5-F1
#
_cell.length_a   1.000
_cell.length_b   1.000
_cell.length_c   1.000
_cell.angle_alpha   90.00
_cell.angle_beta   90.00
_cell.angle_gamma   90.00
#
_symmetry.space_group_name_H-M   'P 1'
#
loop_
_entity.id
_entity.type
_entity.pdbx_description
1 polymer ?
#
loop_
_entity_poly.entity_id
_entity_poly.type
_entity_poly.pdbx_seq_one_letter_code
_entity_poly.pdbx_strand_id
1 'polypeptide(L)'
;NTGPTSYQDDMVGHLVPRGRRPLLDAALDEGRIVREGDPEWREEVPVRVESIPVRRDGRVLGVIARNTNLLTVRTPSRLELTYLQSASDL
;
A
#
# COMPACT_ATOMS: atom_id res chain seq x y z
N ASN A 1 2.11 -10.54 14.42
CA ASN A 1 1.05 -11.23 13.65
C ASN A 1 0.74 -10.35 12.44
N THR A 2 1.33 -10.66 11.29
CA THR A 2 0.98 -9.98 10.03
C THR A 2 -0.50 -10.24 9.78
N GLY A 3 -1.32 -9.20 9.72
CA GLY A 3 -2.73 -9.35 9.35
C GLY A 3 -2.85 -10.05 7.99
N PRO A 4 -4.01 -10.64 7.67
CA PRO A 4 -4.21 -11.28 6.37
C PRO A 4 -3.84 -10.30 5.26
N THR A 5 -3.07 -10.76 4.28
CA THR A 5 -2.87 -10.01 3.04
C THR A 5 -4.25 -9.79 2.42
N SER A 6 -4.50 -8.59 1.88
CA SER A 6 -5.78 -8.33 1.17
C SER A 6 -5.94 -9.16 -0.11
N TYR A 7 -4.91 -9.94 -0.48
CA TYR A 7 -5.00 -10.99 -1.48
C TYR A 7 -5.13 -12.32 -0.76
N GLN A 8 -6.21 -13.03 -1.06
CA GLN A 8 -6.42 -14.41 -0.61
C GLN A 8 -5.51 -15.39 -1.38
N ASP A 9 -5.13 -15.02 -2.61
CA ASP A 9 -4.25 -15.79 -3.49
C ASP A 9 -2.76 -15.45 -3.32
N ASP A 10 -1.89 -16.42 -3.63
CA ASP A 10 -0.45 -16.19 -3.77
C ASP A 10 -0.14 -15.41 -5.06
N MET A 11 0.33 -14.18 -4.88
CA MET A 11 0.64 -13.27 -5.98
C MET A 11 2.09 -13.39 -6.47
N VAL A 12 2.93 -14.23 -5.86
CA VAL A 12 4.33 -14.38 -6.29
C VAL A 12 4.38 -14.94 -7.72
N GLY A 13 5.25 -14.36 -8.55
CA GLY A 13 5.42 -14.76 -9.96
C GLY A 13 4.32 -14.28 -10.91
N HIS A 14 3.26 -13.65 -10.41
CA HIS A 14 2.23 -13.09 -11.27
C HIS A 14 2.74 -11.88 -12.03
N LEU A 15 2.48 -11.86 -13.34
CA LEU A 15 2.80 -10.74 -14.22
C LEU A 15 1.55 -9.89 -14.44
N VAL A 16 1.69 -8.60 -14.21
CA VAL A 16 0.62 -7.62 -14.44
C VAL A 16 1.06 -6.69 -15.57
N PRO A 17 0.34 -6.67 -16.70
CA PRO A 17 0.62 -5.72 -17.77
C PRO A 17 0.45 -4.27 -17.31
N ARG A 18 1.25 -3.36 -17.89
CA ARG A 18 1.02 -1.92 -17.76
C ARG A 18 -0.42 -1.54 -18.09
N GLY A 19 -0.95 -0.54 -17.38
CA GLY A 19 -2.32 -0.06 -17.48
C GLY A 19 -3.33 -0.85 -16.66
N ARG A 20 -2.97 -2.04 -16.14
CA ARG A 20 -3.88 -2.83 -15.28
C ARG A 20 -3.87 -2.39 -13.82
N ARG A 21 -2.82 -1.70 -13.38
CA ARG A 21 -2.67 -1.18 -12.01
C ARG A 21 -2.13 0.24 -12.05
N PRO A 22 -2.96 1.24 -12.38
CA PRO A 22 -2.52 2.62 -12.61
C PRO A 22 -1.73 3.24 -11.45
N LEU A 23 -2.08 2.92 -10.20
CA LEU A 23 -1.37 3.41 -9.02
C LEU A 23 0.06 2.84 -8.92
N LEU A 24 0.26 1.57 -9.28
CA LEU A 24 1.58 0.95 -9.33
C LEU A 24 2.42 1.55 -10.45
N ASP A 25 1.80 1.73 -11.62
CA ASP A 25 2.45 2.33 -12.78
C ASP A 25 2.90 3.77 -12.48
N ALA A 26 2.02 4.58 -11.90
CA ALA A 26 2.34 5.95 -11.50
C ALA A 26 3.46 6.02 -10.45
N ALA A 27 3.42 5.17 -9.42
CA ALA A 27 4.49 5.14 -8.42
C ALA A 27 5.84 4.69 -9.02
N LEU A 28 5.82 3.77 -9.99
CA LEU A 28 6.99 3.30 -10.70
C LEU A 28 7.59 4.39 -11.61
N ASP A 29 6.73 5.11 -12.34
CA ASP A 29 7.14 6.15 -13.31
C ASP A 29 7.57 7.45 -12.64
N GLU A 30 6.77 7.91 -11.68
CA GLU A 30 6.97 9.21 -11.04
C GLU A 30 7.97 9.13 -9.89
N GLY A 31 8.22 7.91 -9.38
CA GLY A 31 9.03 7.73 -8.18
C GLY A 31 8.50 8.60 -7.06
N ARG A 32 7.22 8.48 -6.71
CA ARG A 32 6.63 9.04 -5.48
C ARG A 32 5.54 8.13 -4.92
N ILE A 33 5.20 8.33 -3.65
CA ILE A 33 4.08 7.61 -3.04
C ILE A 33 2.79 8.08 -3.71
N VAL A 34 2.01 7.13 -4.23
CA VAL A 34 0.70 7.38 -4.85
C VAL A 34 -0.36 6.70 -4.01
N ARG A 35 -1.45 7.42 -3.74
CA ARG A 35 -2.56 6.94 -2.90
C ARG A 35 -3.86 7.10 -3.68
N GLU A 36 -4.76 6.14 -3.50
CA GLU A 36 -6.12 6.29 -3.98
C GLU A 36 -6.89 7.25 -3.07
N GLY A 37 -7.61 8.20 -3.66
CA GLY A 37 -8.37 9.21 -2.93
C GLY A 37 -9.57 8.62 -2.20
N ASP A 38 -10.36 7.81 -2.91
CA ASP A 38 -11.52 7.09 -2.37
C ASP A 38 -11.19 5.59 -2.18
N PRO A 39 -11.66 4.94 -1.10
CA PRO A 39 -11.45 3.51 -0.91
C PRO A 39 -12.05 2.66 -2.03
N GLU A 40 -11.29 1.69 -2.55
CA GLU A 40 -11.82 0.63 -3.40
C GLU A 40 -12.61 -0.38 -2.53
N TRP A 41 -13.80 -0.75 -2.97
CA TRP A 41 -14.54 -1.87 -2.38
C TRP A 41 -14.01 -3.19 -2.94
N ARG A 42 -13.44 -4.04 -2.08
CA ARG A 42 -13.08 -5.42 -2.43
C ARG A 42 -13.76 -6.38 -1.46
N GLU A 43 -14.54 -7.32 -1.99
CA GLU A 43 -15.21 -8.35 -1.19
C GLU A 43 -15.95 -7.77 0.04
N GLU A 44 -16.73 -6.71 -0.19
CA GLU A 44 -17.52 -5.98 0.84
C GLU A 44 -16.71 -5.20 1.88
N VAL A 45 -15.38 -5.15 1.73
CA VAL A 45 -14.49 -4.38 2.59
C VAL A 45 -13.96 -3.15 1.85
N PRO A 46 -14.11 -1.93 2.40
CA PRO A 46 -13.35 -0.77 1.94
C PRO A 46 -11.86 -0.97 2.20
N VAL A 47 -11.07 -1.01 1.13
CA VAL A 47 -9.62 -1.15 1.16
C VAL A 47 -9.00 0.15 0.65
N ARG A 48 -8.06 0.68 1.43
CA ARG A 48 -7.20 1.77 0.95
C ARG A 48 -5.91 1.20 0.41
N VAL A 49 -5.58 1.58 -0.82
CA VAL A 49 -4.37 1.16 -1.52
C VAL A 49 -3.37 2.31 -1.57
N GLU A 50 -2.13 2.01 -1.17
CA GLU A 50 -0.98 2.90 -1.35
C GLU A 50 0.10 2.19 -2.16
N SER A 51 0.66 2.89 -3.15
CA SER A 51 1.77 2.43 -3.97
C SER A 51 3.04 3.18 -3.57
N ILE A 52 4.00 2.47 -2.98
CA ILE A 52 5.20 3.04 -2.35
C ILE A 52 6.44 2.61 -3.16
N PRO A 53 7.14 3.53 -3.84
CA PRO A 53 8.32 3.17 -4.62
C PRO A 53 9.52 2.89 -3.69
N VAL A 54 10.23 1.81 -3.97
CA VAL A 54 11.53 1.49 -3.36
C VAL A 54 12.61 2.11 -4.22
N ARG A 55 13.42 3.00 -3.64
CA ARG A 55 14.44 3.75 -4.39
C ARG A 55 15.83 3.54 -3.84
N ARG A 56 16.80 3.63 -4.74
CA ARG A 56 18.22 3.69 -4.43
C ARG A 56 18.89 4.66 -5.40
N ASP A 57 19.64 5.63 -4.87
CA ASP A 57 20.38 6.62 -5.67
C ASP A 57 19.50 7.31 -6.73
N GLY A 58 18.28 7.69 -6.34
CA GLY A 58 17.31 8.35 -7.23
C GLY A 58 16.58 7.42 -8.22
N ARG A 59 16.98 6.14 -8.34
CA ARG A 59 16.35 5.15 -9.23
C ARG A 59 15.30 4.33 -8.48
N VAL A 60 14.13 4.13 -9.10
CA VAL A 60 13.11 3.21 -8.60
C VAL A 60 13.50 1.75 -8.94
N LEU A 61 13.54 0.89 -7.93
CA LEU A 61 13.87 -0.54 -8.06
C LEU A 61 12.62 -1.43 -8.09
N GLY A 62 11.51 -0.91 -7.57
CA GLY A 62 10.23 -1.61 -7.49
C GLY A 62 9.21 -0.79 -6.73
N VAL A 63 8.01 -1.33 -6.59
CA VAL A 63 6.89 -0.69 -5.88
C VAL A 63 6.28 -1.69 -4.90
N ILE A 64 6.05 -1.24 -3.68
CA ILE A 64 5.31 -1.98 -2.66
C ILE A 64 3.86 -1.51 -2.68
N ALA A 65 2.92 -2.44 -2.85
CA ALA A 65 1.50 -2.18 -2.66
C ALA A 65 1.12 -2.44 -1.20
N ARG A 66 0.69 -1.40 -0.48
CA ARG A 66 0.12 -1.54 0.86
C ARG A 66 -1.41 -1.46 0.75
N ASN A 67 -2.08 -2.53 1.17
CA ASN A 67 -3.53 -2.62 1.20
C ASN A 67 -3.99 -2.64 2.66
N THR A 68 -4.85 -1.70 3.04
CA THR A 68 -5.34 -1.57 4.41
C THR A 68 -6.84 -1.78 4.42
N ASN A 69 -7.30 -2.82 5.12
CA ASN A 69 -8.71 -3.04 5.44
C ASN A 69 -9.19 -1.96 6.41
N LEU A 70 -10.22 -1.20 6.02
CA LEU A 70 -10.75 -0.09 6.83
C LEU A 70 -11.88 -0.49 7.79
N LEU A 71 -12.36 -1.75 7.74
CA LEU A 71 -13.37 -2.27 8.68
C LEU A 71 -12.76 -2.87 9.95
N THR A 72 -11.53 -3.38 9.89
CA THR A 72 -10.82 -3.92 11.06
C THR A 72 -9.97 -2.86 11.73
N VAL A 73 -10.61 -1.80 12.23
CA VAL A 73 -9.94 -0.89 13.17
C VAL A 73 -9.79 -1.62 14.51
N ARG A 74 -8.63 -2.26 14.71
CA ARG A 74 -8.19 -2.55 16.07
C ARG A 74 -7.93 -1.21 16.76
N THR A 75 -8.39 -1.04 18.00
CA THR A 75 -8.01 0.12 18.81
C THR A 75 -6.48 0.19 18.91
N PRO A 76 -5.82 1.25 18.41
CA PRO A 76 -4.36 1.34 18.42
C PRO A 76 -3.82 1.33 19.85
N SER A 77 -2.71 0.66 20.08
CA SER A 77 -1.98 0.77 21.33
C SER A 77 -1.30 2.14 21.45
N ARG A 78 -0.99 2.56 22.69
CA ARG A 78 -0.31 3.83 22.94
C ARG A 78 1.07 3.92 22.26
N LEU A 79 1.77 2.80 22.11
CA LEU A 79 3.06 2.73 21.43
C LEU A 79 2.93 2.90 19.91
N GLU A 80 1.91 2.31 19.30
CA GLU A 80 1.65 2.44 17.86
C GLU A 80 1.31 3.89 17.48
N LEU A 81 0.53 4.58 18.32
CA LEU A 81 0.24 6.01 18.11
C LEU A 81 1.51 6.86 18.12
N THR A 82 2.41 6.64 19.09
CA THR A 82 3.68 7.36 19.18
C THR A 82 4.55 7.10 17.95
N TYR A 83 4.65 5.85 17.49
CA TYR A 83 5.45 5.50 16.31
C TYR A 83 4.90 6.16 15.03
N LEU A 84 3.58 6.15 14.83
CA LEU A 84 2.94 6.75 13.66
C LEU A 84 3.06 8.28 13.64
N GLN A 85 2.99 8.94 14.80
CA GLN A 85 3.25 10.38 14.89
C GLN A 85 4.69 10.70 14.50
N SER A 86 5.68 10.02 15.09
CA SER A 86 7.08 10.25 14.75
C SER A 86 7.40 9.98 13.29
N ALA A 87 6.73 9.00 12.66
CA ALA A 87 6.89 8.71 11.24
C ALA A 87 6.19 9.71 10.30
N SER A 88 5.22 10.50 10.80
CA SER A 88 4.56 11.57 10.02
C SER A 88 5.27 12.93 10.16
N ASP A 89 6.08 13.10 11.20
CA ASP A 89 6.88 14.31 11.44
C ASP A 89 8.20 14.35 10.64
N LEU A 90 8.42 13.38 9.74
CA LEU A 90 9.58 13.27 8.84
C LEU A 90 9.15 13.42 7.37
#